data_AF-A0A2U1RQ38-F1
#
_entry.id   AF-A0A2U1RQ38-F1
#
_cell.length_a   1.000
_cell.length_b   1.000
_cell.length_c   1.000
_cell.angle_alpha   90.00
_cell.angle_beta   90.00
_cell.angle_gamma   90.00
#
_symmetry.space_group_name_H-M   'P 1'
#
loop_
_entity.id
_entity.type
_entity.pdbx_description
1 polymer ?
#
loop_
_entity_poly.entity_id
_entity_poly.type
_entity_poly.pdbx_seq_one_letter_code
_entity_poly.pdbx_strand_id
1 'polypeptide(L)'
;MKPCADLAAQRIDFGIVSKTSQFKGRVRITGVVKNISPVAYSGTLTLNLFQKSQRVASQEFPHLNFAPGQEVTVAYERDWNASSSSEGEFPPSYMLRLYRHIKSDPECNPANNQLERSGSGINDLFK
;
A
#
# COMPACT_ATOMS: atom_id res chain seq x y z
N MET A 1 17.77 -26.01 -2.89
CA MET A 1 17.21 -24.88 -2.12
C MET A 1 15.70 -25.06 -2.04
N LYS A 2 15.10 -24.95 -0.85
CA LYS A 2 13.63 -25.00 -0.71
C LYS A 2 13.06 -23.74 -1.38
N PRO A 3 12.06 -23.85 -2.27
CA PRO A 3 11.37 -22.67 -2.77
C PRO A 3 10.69 -21.95 -1.61
N CYS A 4 10.83 -20.64 -1.55
CA CYS A 4 10.25 -19.82 -0.50
C CYS A 4 9.47 -18.67 -1.13
N ALA A 5 8.31 -18.38 -0.55
CA ALA A 5 7.40 -17.37 -1.05
C ALA A 5 7.79 -15.97 -0.56
N ASP A 6 7.89 -15.03 -1.50
CA ASP A 6 8.30 -13.64 -1.28
C ASP A 6 7.20 -12.70 -1.76
N LEU A 7 6.62 -11.95 -0.83
CA LEU A 7 5.60 -10.95 -1.10
C LEU A 7 6.22 -9.58 -0.90
N ALA A 8 5.95 -8.65 -1.82
CA ALA A 8 6.51 -7.32 -1.76
C ALA A 8 5.43 -6.25 -1.73
N ALA A 9 5.60 -5.27 -0.84
CA ALA A 9 4.98 -3.96 -0.94
C ALA A 9 5.53 -3.27 -2.19
N GLN A 10 4.84 -3.43 -3.32
CA GLN A 10 5.37 -3.10 -4.63
C GLN A 10 5.27 -1.62 -4.94
N ARG A 11 4.12 -1.01 -4.66
CA ARG A 11 3.85 0.41 -4.92
C ARG A 11 2.71 0.95 -4.06
N ILE A 12 2.67 2.26 -3.93
CA ILE A 12 1.52 3.02 -3.41
C ILE A 12 1.09 3.94 -4.54
N ASP A 13 -0.11 3.76 -5.06
CA ASP A 13 -0.67 4.58 -6.14
C ASP A 13 -1.58 5.66 -5.57
N PHE A 14 -1.56 6.84 -6.19
CA PHE A 14 -2.43 7.96 -5.85
C PHE A 14 -3.39 8.22 -7.01
N GLY A 15 -4.65 8.47 -6.69
CA GLY A 15 -5.69 8.80 -7.67
C GLY A 15 -6.68 9.82 -7.14
N ILE A 16 -7.31 10.55 -8.05
CA ILE A 16 -8.40 11.46 -7.72
C ILE A 16 -9.72 10.70 -7.86
N VAL A 17 -10.51 10.70 -6.79
CA VAL A 17 -11.88 10.18 -6.79
C VAL A 17 -12.84 11.25 -7.30
N SER A 18 -12.69 12.48 -6.81
CA SER A 18 -13.45 13.64 -7.27
C SER A 18 -12.70 14.94 -6.98
N LYS A 19 -12.90 15.97 -7.82
CA LYS A 19 -12.42 17.34 -7.56
C LYS A 19 -13.61 18.21 -7.14
N THR A 20 -13.42 19.01 -6.11
CA THR A 20 -14.36 20.08 -5.71
C THR A 20 -13.83 21.46 -6.08
N SER A 21 -12.52 21.58 -6.32
CA SER A 21 -11.88 22.74 -6.95
C SER A 21 -10.57 22.34 -7.63
N GLN A 22 -9.85 23.30 -8.20
CA GLN A 22 -8.50 23.06 -8.74
C GLN A 22 -7.48 22.58 -7.68
N PHE A 23 -7.71 22.84 -6.38
CA PHE A 23 -6.81 22.45 -5.30
C PHE A 23 -7.40 21.46 -4.30
N LYS A 24 -8.71 21.21 -4.38
CA LYS A 24 -9.44 20.43 -3.37
C LYS A 24 -10.20 19.28 -4.01
N GLY A 25 -10.26 18.16 -3.33
CA GLY A 25 -11.01 17.00 -3.79
C GLY A 25 -10.88 15.82 -2.85
N ARG A 26 -11.49 14.72 -3.25
CA ARG A 26 -11.34 13.42 -2.60
C ARG A 26 -10.32 12.61 -3.38
N VAL A 27 -9.36 12.03 -2.67
CA VAL A 27 -8.27 11.24 -3.24
C VAL A 27 -8.34 9.81 -2.72
N ARG A 28 -7.80 8.88 -3.50
CA ARG A 28 -7.62 7.47 -3.14
C ARG A 28 -6.13 7.16 -3.12
N ILE A 29 -5.70 6.55 -2.03
CA ILE A 29 -4.36 6.02 -1.83
C ILE A 29 -4.49 4.50 -1.85
N THR A 30 -3.83 3.84 -2.80
CA THR A 30 -3.91 2.39 -3.00
C THR A 30 -2.55 1.76 -2.77
N GLY A 31 -2.41 0.97 -1.71
CA GLY A 31 -1.23 0.12 -1.51
C GLY A 31 -1.38 -1.16 -2.32
N VAL A 32 -0.35 -1.54 -3.07
CA VAL A 32 -0.31 -2.74 -3.90
C VAL A 32 0.78 -3.67 -3.40
N VAL A 33 0.39 -4.91 -3.10
CA VAL A 33 1.30 -6.00 -2.78
C VAL A 33 1.32 -7.00 -3.93
N LYS A 34 2.50 -7.52 -4.25
CA LYS A 34 2.71 -8.50 -5.31
C LYS A 34 3.45 -9.72 -4.80
N ASN A 35 3.06 -10.90 -5.25
CA ASN A 35 3.92 -12.08 -5.11
C ASN A 35 5.03 -12.01 -6.15
N ILE A 36 6.26 -11.73 -5.73
CA ILE A 36 7.43 -11.61 -6.61
C ILE A 36 8.23 -12.92 -6.70
N SER A 37 7.86 -13.93 -5.92
CA SER A 37 8.51 -15.24 -5.96
C SER A 37 8.01 -16.11 -7.12
N PRO A 38 8.80 -17.11 -7.54
CA PRO A 38 8.37 -18.06 -8.57
C PRO A 38 7.36 -19.10 -8.07
N VAL A 39 6.98 -19.05 -6.79
CA VAL A 39 6.04 -20.00 -6.16
C VAL A 39 4.81 -19.31 -5.60
N ALA A 40 3.69 -20.02 -5.55
CA ALA A 40 2.49 -19.50 -4.93
C ALA A 40 2.66 -19.37 -3.41
N TYR A 41 2.06 -18.32 -2.84
CA TYR A 41 1.88 -18.19 -1.40
C TYR A 41 0.50 -18.70 -1.01
N SER A 42 0.41 -19.50 0.05
CA SER A 42 -0.86 -19.88 0.67
C SER A 42 -0.83 -19.52 2.15
N GLY A 43 -1.78 -18.72 2.61
CA GLY A 43 -1.87 -18.34 4.02
C GLY A 43 -2.73 -17.11 4.27
N THR A 44 -2.62 -16.58 5.48
CA THR A 44 -3.30 -15.31 5.84
C THR A 44 -2.34 -14.14 5.65
N LEU A 45 -2.79 -13.17 4.85
CA LEU A 45 -2.09 -11.92 4.59
C LEU A 45 -2.91 -10.76 5.15
N THR A 46 -2.26 -9.88 5.91
CA THR A 46 -2.84 -8.62 6.36
C THR A 46 -2.05 -7.46 5.75
N LEU A 47 -2.73 -6.60 5.01
CA LEU A 47 -2.19 -5.35 4.48
C LEU A 47 -2.61 -4.20 5.37
N ASN A 48 -1.65 -3.40 5.83
CA ASN A 48 -1.91 -2.18 6.57
C ASN A 48 -1.35 -0.99 5.81
N LEU A 49 -2.15 0.06 5.66
CA LEU A 49 -1.72 1.34 5.14
C LEU A 49 -1.67 2.33 6.29
N PHE A 50 -0.53 3.02 6.42
CA PHE A 50 -0.27 4.02 7.43
C PHE A 50 -0.10 5.38 6.79
N GLN A 51 -0.54 6.42 7.50
CA GLN A 51 -0.20 7.81 7.25
C GLN A 51 0.64 8.29 8.43
N LYS A 52 1.92 8.60 8.19
CA LYS A 52 2.91 8.72 9.29
C LYS A 52 2.85 7.46 10.17
N SER A 53 2.59 7.61 11.47
CA SER A 53 2.48 6.49 12.42
C SER A 53 1.05 5.96 12.61
N GLN A 54 0.03 6.59 12.00
CA GLN A 54 -1.37 6.20 12.18
C GLN A 54 -1.81 5.22 11.10
N ARG A 55 -2.36 4.07 11.49
CA ARG A 55 -2.99 3.15 10.53
C ARG A 55 -4.30 3.76 10.02
N VAL A 56 -4.42 3.90 8.70
CA VAL A 56 -5.57 4.52 8.02
C VAL A 56 -6.42 3.51 7.25
N ALA A 57 -5.84 2.36 6.85
CA ALA A 57 -6.60 1.24 6.29
C ALA A 57 -5.95 -0.09 6.67
N SER A 58 -6.78 -1.14 6.73
CA SER A 58 -6.37 -2.51 6.98
C SER A 58 -7.24 -3.44 6.14
N GLN A 59 -6.64 -4.39 5.44
CA GLN A 59 -7.34 -5.44 4.72
C GLN A 59 -6.72 -6.78 5.05
N GLU A 60 -7.52 -7.72 5.52
CA GLU A 60 -7.11 -9.10 5.73
C GLU A 60 -7.61 -9.97 4.57
N PHE A 61 -6.77 -10.90 4.16
CA PHE A 61 -7.06 -11.94 3.18
C PHE A 61 -6.88 -13.30 3.86
N PRO A 62 -7.92 -13.84 4.51
CA PRO A 62 -7.86 -15.16 5.09
C PRO A 62 -7.81 -16.19 3.96
N HIS A 63 -6.95 -17.21 4.10
CA HIS A 63 -6.81 -18.30 3.12
C HIS A 63 -6.46 -17.83 1.69
N LEU A 64 -5.65 -16.79 1.57
CA LEU A 64 -5.20 -16.28 0.29
C LEU A 64 -4.31 -17.31 -0.41
N ASN A 65 -4.71 -17.73 -1.61
CA ASN A 65 -3.84 -18.45 -2.54
C ASN A 65 -3.35 -17.45 -3.61
N PHE A 66 -2.11 -17.01 -3.47
CA PHE A 66 -1.54 -15.89 -4.19
C PHE A 66 -0.48 -16.39 -5.17
N ALA A 67 -0.85 -16.57 -6.43
CA ALA A 67 0.02 -17.08 -7.47
C ALA A 67 1.16 -16.09 -7.81
N PRO A 68 2.28 -16.57 -8.39
CA PRO A 68 3.37 -15.72 -8.86
C PRO A 68 2.86 -14.58 -9.74
N GLY A 69 3.30 -13.36 -9.45
CA GLY A 69 2.96 -12.17 -10.21
C GLY A 69 1.58 -11.58 -9.92
N GLN A 70 0.70 -12.26 -9.17
CA GLN A 70 -0.59 -11.68 -8.77
C GLN A 70 -0.40 -10.50 -7.82
N GLU A 71 -1.39 -9.61 -7.83
CA GLU A 71 -1.45 -8.43 -6.97
C GLU A 71 -2.71 -8.44 -6.09
N VAL A 72 -2.59 -7.93 -4.87
CA VAL A 72 -3.71 -7.59 -3.99
C VAL A 72 -3.53 -6.16 -3.47
N THR A 73 -4.64 -5.53 -3.08
CA THR A 73 -4.63 -4.10 -2.74
C THR A 73 -5.32 -3.79 -1.43
N VAL A 74 -4.89 -2.71 -0.79
CA VAL A 74 -5.62 -2.00 0.27
C VAL A 74 -5.81 -0.55 -0.16
N ALA A 75 -6.97 0.02 0.09
CA ALA A 75 -7.29 1.38 -0.33
C ALA A 75 -7.74 2.23 0.86
N TYR A 76 -7.39 3.50 0.84
CA TYR A 76 -7.83 4.53 1.76
C TYR A 76 -8.26 5.76 0.96
N GLU A 77 -9.42 6.32 1.29
CA GLU A 77 -9.89 7.57 0.70
C GLU A 77 -9.99 8.65 1.74
N ARG A 78 -9.64 9.88 1.35
CA ARG A 78 -9.79 11.06 2.20
C ARG A 78 -9.97 12.31 1.36
N ASP A 79 -10.43 13.36 2.03
CA ASP A 79 -10.35 14.71 1.48
C ASP A 79 -8.89 15.18 1.45
N TRP A 80 -8.57 16.01 0.45
CA TRP A 80 -7.27 16.58 0.21
C TRP A 80 -7.39 18.02 -0.26
N ASN A 81 -6.50 18.88 0.22
CA ASN A 81 -6.37 20.28 -0.13
C ASN A 81 -4.89 20.60 -0.44
N ALA A 82 -4.53 20.50 -1.71
CA ALA A 82 -3.18 20.70 -2.23
C ALA A 82 -2.65 22.14 -2.05
N SER A 83 -3.49 23.10 -1.64
CA SER A 83 -3.06 24.47 -1.31
C SER A 83 -2.94 24.74 0.19
N SER A 84 -3.11 23.72 1.05
CA SER A 84 -2.97 23.88 2.51
C SER A 84 -1.51 23.74 2.96
N SER A 85 -1.17 24.27 4.13
CA SER A 85 0.15 24.03 4.73
C SER A 85 0.39 22.55 5.04
N SER A 86 -0.65 21.82 5.46
CA SER A 86 -0.53 20.43 5.91
C SER A 86 -0.46 19.41 4.77
N GLU A 87 -0.86 19.77 3.56
CA GLU A 87 -0.93 18.84 2.41
C GLU A 87 -0.20 19.40 1.19
N GLY A 88 -0.25 20.71 0.95
CA GLY A 88 0.50 21.38 -0.11
C GLY A 88 1.98 21.54 0.24
N GLU A 89 2.28 22.11 1.41
CA GLU A 89 3.64 22.40 1.84
C GLU A 89 4.31 21.22 2.55
N PHE A 90 3.59 20.55 3.46
CA PHE A 90 4.10 19.43 4.26
C PHE A 90 3.26 18.16 4.13
N PRO A 91 3.09 17.61 2.90
CA PRO A 91 2.26 16.42 2.69
C PRO A 91 2.72 15.24 3.58
N PRO A 92 1.80 14.49 4.19
CA PRO A 92 2.16 13.28 4.92
C PRO A 92 2.77 12.23 4.00
N SER A 93 3.62 11.36 4.56
CA SER A 93 4.02 10.12 3.90
C SER A 93 3.01 9.01 4.18
N TYR A 94 2.95 8.06 3.23
CA TYR A 94 2.15 6.85 3.33
C TYR A 94 3.07 5.64 3.33
N MET A 95 2.88 4.73 4.29
CA MET A 95 3.62 3.49 4.40
C MET A 95 2.67 2.30 4.23
N LEU A 96 2.93 1.47 3.22
CA LEU A 96 2.31 0.17 3.05
C LEU A 96 3.15 -0.85 3.80
N ARG A 97 2.51 -1.64 4.67
CA ARG A 97 3.17 -2.75 5.35
C ARG A 97 2.29 -3.99 5.28
N LEU A 98 2.90 -5.11 4.91
CA LEU A 98 2.25 -6.41 4.88
C LEU A 98 2.73 -7.29 6.03
N TYR A 99 1.82 -8.09 6.58
CA TYR A 99 2.07 -9.06 7.63
C TYR A 99 1.53 -10.39 7.19
N ARG A 100 2.34 -11.43 7.33
CA ARG A 100 2.00 -12.80 6.94
C ARG A 100 1.91 -13.63 8.19
N HIS A 101 0.79 -14.31 8.39
CA HIS A 101 0.70 -15.36 9.41
C HIS A 101 1.23 -16.65 8.78
N ILE A 102 2.51 -16.94 9.02
CA ILE A 102 3.18 -18.13 8.47
C ILE A 102 3.39 -19.14 9.60
N LYS A 103 2.89 -20.36 9.42
CA LYS A 103 3.17 -21.49 10.33
C LYS A 103 4.43 -22.28 9.96
N SER A 104 4.88 -22.25 8.69
CA SER A 104 5.92 -23.20 8.23
C SER A 104 6.78 -22.77 7.03
N ASP A 105 6.56 -21.61 6.43
CA ASP A 105 7.37 -21.15 5.29
C ASP A 105 8.25 -19.96 5.69
N PRO A 106 9.59 -20.10 5.57
CA PRO A 106 10.49 -18.97 5.83
C PRO A 106 10.22 -17.88 4.81
N GLU A 107 10.30 -16.63 5.24
CA GLU A 107 10.25 -15.47 4.37
C GLU A 107 11.63 -15.21 3.76
N CYS A 108 11.68 -15.06 2.44
CA CYS A 108 12.94 -14.94 1.71
C CYS A 108 13.59 -13.58 1.95
N ASN A 109 12.77 -12.54 2.03
CA ASN A 109 13.25 -11.17 2.20
C ASN A 109 12.23 -10.30 2.96
N PRO A 110 12.34 -10.19 4.29
CA PRO A 110 11.45 -9.34 5.08
C PRO A 110 11.56 -7.85 4.75
N ALA A 111 12.64 -7.41 4.09
CA ALA A 111 12.79 -6.01 3.67
C ALA A 111 11.75 -5.61 2.61
N ASN A 112 11.21 -6.57 1.86
CA ASN A 112 10.16 -6.34 0.86
C ASN A 112 8.79 -6.05 1.49
N ASN A 113 8.61 -6.29 2.79
CA ASN A 113 7.30 -6.22 3.43
C ASN A 113 6.79 -4.81 3.68
N GLN A 114 7.60 -3.80 3.41
CA GLN A 114 7.21 -2.40 3.59
C GLN A 114 7.72 -1.51 2.47
N LEU A 115 6.92 -0.50 2.15
CA LEU A 115 7.26 0.55 1.20
C LEU A 115 6.67 1.86 1.71
N GLU A 116 7.43 2.94 1.63
CA GLU A 116 6.97 4.28 1.95
C GLU A 116 6.98 5.18 0.70
N ARG A 117 5.96 6.01 0.54
CA ARG A 117 5.85 6.99 -0.53
C ARG A 117 5.38 8.33 0.03
N SER A 118 6.05 9.41 -0.36
CA SER A 118 5.63 10.78 -0.03
C SER A 118 4.27 11.10 -0.67
N GLY A 119 3.36 11.70 0.11
CA GLY A 119 2.09 12.23 -0.38
C GLY A 119 2.22 13.44 -1.29
N SER A 120 3.42 14.01 -1.47
CA SER A 120 3.65 15.11 -2.42
C SER A 120 3.20 14.77 -3.84
N GLY A 121 3.25 13.49 -4.24
CA GLY A 121 2.75 13.03 -5.52
C GLY A 121 1.23 13.19 -5.70
N ILE A 122 0.45 13.37 -4.62
CA ILE A 122 -0.98 13.71 -4.69
C ILE A 122 -1.14 15.14 -5.19
N ASN A 123 -0.28 16.07 -4.79
CA ASN A 123 -0.35 17.48 -5.21
C ASN A 123 -0.13 17.63 -6.72
N ASP A 124 0.71 16.79 -7.32
CA ASP A 124 0.94 16.78 -8.75
C ASP A 124 -0.32 16.41 -9.56
N LEU A 125 -1.31 15.74 -8.96
CA LEU A 125 -2.59 15.41 -9.59
C LEU A 125 -3.57 16.61 -9.63
N PHE A 126 -3.30 17.66 -8.85
CA PHE A 126 -4.08 18.89 -8.80
C PHE A 126 -3.51 20.02 -9.67
N LYS A 127 -2.36 19.80 -10.31
CA LYS A 127 -1.76 20.73 -11.28
C LYS A 127 -2.42 20.63 -12.65
#